data_AF-A0A2G7LYA6-F1
#
_entry.id   AF-A0A2G7LYA6-F1
#
_cell.length_a   1.000
_cell.length_b   1.000
_cell.length_c   1.000
_cell.angle_alpha   90.00
_cell.angle_beta   90.00
_cell.angle_gamma   90.00
#
_symmetry.space_group_name_H-M   'P 1'
#
loop_
_entity.id
_entity.type
_entity.pdbx_description
1 polymer ?
#
loop_
_entity_poly.entity_id
_entity_poly.type
_entity_poly.pdbx_seq_one_letter_code
_entity_poly.pdbx_strand_id
1 'polypeptide(L)'
;MQLIEMKNEYEQAKMDYGNVKSKTAKKGIGEEMYKLRHKIDEEARRVSSKLNTADINGVQYEIPKSFNYAPDNERYTYEVRDGCLYQVEDLRNDPDGSFHSHHYVWIPQAENKYAELCVRVLGRDSYGERYYLRVHYYKHPSDMSPYLTKDIRTDNYNYKPFYDYILAKLGFKHKKDRHETNKLEWTKKEEIANV
;
A
#
# COMPACT_ATOMS: atom_id res chain seq x y z
N MET A 1 18.06 11.99 -9.96
CA MET A 1 18.35 13.42 -9.79
C MET A 1 18.25 13.72 -8.31
N GLN A 2 19.33 14.22 -7.72
CA GLN A 2 19.41 14.54 -6.29
C GLN A 2 18.62 15.82 -5.98
N LEU A 3 18.14 15.98 -4.75
CA LEU A 3 17.34 17.14 -4.32
C LEU A 3 18.00 18.49 -4.63
N ILE A 4 19.33 18.56 -4.52
CA ILE A 4 20.11 19.76 -4.82
C ILE A 4 20.05 20.11 -6.31
N GLU A 5 20.18 19.10 -7.18
CA GLU A 5 20.10 19.28 -8.64
C GLU A 5 18.72 19.81 -9.05
N MET A 6 17.64 19.26 -8.47
CA MET A 6 16.27 19.74 -8.72
C MET A 6 16.07 21.20 -8.31
N LYS A 7 16.60 21.60 -7.15
CA LYS A 7 16.52 22.99 -6.68
C LYS A 7 17.28 23.94 -7.60
N ASN A 8 18.46 23.54 -8.07
CA ASN A 8 19.25 24.33 -9.00
C ASN A 8 18.53 24.49 -10.36
N GLU A 9 17.94 23.41 -10.88
CA GLU A 9 17.13 23.44 -12.11
C GLU A 9 15.90 24.35 -11.96
N TYR A 10 15.26 24.37 -10.79
CA TYR A 10 14.12 25.24 -10.52
C TYR A 10 14.52 26.73 -10.52
N GLU A 11 15.64 27.09 -9.88
CA GLU A 11 16.12 28.47 -9.93
C GLU A 11 16.54 28.88 -11.34
N GLN A 12 17.11 27.96 -12.14
CA GLN A 12 17.38 28.23 -13.56
C GLN A 12 16.09 28.49 -14.35
N ALA A 13 15.08 27.62 -14.22
CA ALA A 13 13.80 27.79 -14.89
C ALA A 13 13.08 29.09 -14.48
N LYS A 14 13.23 29.52 -13.23
CA LYS A 14 12.71 30.79 -12.71
C LYS A 14 13.41 32.00 -13.34
N MET A 15 14.72 31.93 -13.54
CA MET A 15 15.46 32.96 -14.29
C MET A 15 14.97 33.03 -15.75
N ASP A 16 14.83 31.87 -16.41
CA ASP A 16 14.34 31.79 -17.79
C ASP A 16 12.91 32.33 -17.93
N TYR A 17 12.02 32.01 -16.98
CA TYR A 17 10.66 32.56 -16.92
C TYR A 17 10.65 34.09 -16.85
N GLY A 18 11.57 34.69 -16.09
CA GLY A 18 11.74 36.13 -15.96
C GLY A 18 12.27 36.79 -17.25
N ASN A 19 13.16 36.10 -17.96
CA ASN A 19 13.85 36.62 -19.15
C ASN A 19 13.03 36.51 -20.44
N VAL A 20 12.05 35.61 -20.50
CA VAL A 20 11.27 35.37 -21.72
C VAL A 20 10.09 36.34 -21.82
N LYS A 21 9.93 36.99 -22.99
CA LYS A 21 8.81 37.92 -23.25
C LYS A 21 7.54 37.25 -23.77
N SER A 22 7.68 36.10 -24.44
CA SER A 22 6.55 35.38 -25.06
C SER A 22 5.60 34.80 -24.00
N LYS A 23 4.31 35.09 -24.11
CA LYS A 23 3.27 34.54 -23.21
C LYS A 23 3.21 33.01 -23.28
N THR A 24 3.34 32.43 -24.47
CA THR A 24 3.30 30.98 -24.68
C THR A 24 4.48 30.30 -23.99
N ALA A 25 5.68 30.87 -24.15
CA ALA A 25 6.87 30.33 -23.53
C ALA A 25 6.85 30.49 -22.00
N LYS A 26 6.34 31.62 -21.48
CA LYS A 26 6.08 31.77 -20.04
C LYS A 26 5.14 30.69 -19.51
N LYS A 27 4.04 30.40 -20.23
CA LYS A 27 3.10 29.36 -19.82
C LYS A 27 3.78 27.99 -19.76
N GLY A 28 4.53 27.60 -20.80
CA GLY A 28 5.25 26.33 -20.84
C GLY A 28 6.27 26.20 -19.70
N ILE A 29 7.09 27.24 -19.47
CA ILE A 29 8.07 27.25 -18.38
C ILE A 29 7.35 27.19 -17.02
N GLY A 30 6.26 27.93 -16.84
CA GLY A 30 5.48 27.93 -15.60
C GLY A 30 4.88 26.56 -15.26
N GLU A 31 4.39 25.81 -16.26
CA GLU A 31 3.89 24.45 -16.10
C GLU A 31 4.99 23.48 -15.67
N GLU A 32 6.17 23.55 -16.27
CA GLU A 32 7.31 22.71 -15.89
C GLU A 32 7.87 23.09 -14.50
N MET A 33 7.94 24.38 -14.18
CA MET A 33 8.31 24.85 -12.84
C MET A 33 7.35 24.31 -11.78
N TYR A 34 6.04 24.30 -12.04
CA TYR A 34 5.05 23.76 -11.12
C TYR A 34 5.28 22.26 -10.88
N LYS A 35 5.50 21.48 -11.95
CA LYS A 35 5.81 20.04 -11.84
C LYS A 35 7.12 19.81 -11.07
N LEU A 36 8.16 20.60 -11.33
CA LEU A 36 9.46 20.48 -10.67
C LEU A 36 9.37 20.83 -9.19
N ARG A 37 8.62 21.90 -8.83
CA ARG A 37 8.36 22.26 -7.43
C ARG A 37 7.68 21.12 -6.67
N HIS A 38 6.66 20.50 -7.27
CA HIS A 38 5.99 19.35 -6.64
C HIS A 38 6.97 18.19 -6.37
N LYS A 39 7.87 17.89 -7.33
CA LYS A 39 8.90 16.86 -7.14
C LYS A 39 9.89 17.23 -6.03
N ILE A 40 10.31 18.49 -5.95
CA ILE A 40 11.20 18.99 -4.88
C ILE A 40 10.52 18.81 -3.52
N ASP A 41 9.24 19.19 -3.39
CA ASP A 41 8.50 19.09 -2.14
C ASP A 41 8.27 17.63 -1.70
N GLU A 42 8.04 16.71 -2.65
CA GLU A 42 8.00 15.27 -2.38
C GLU A 42 9.36 14.73 -1.92
N GLU A 43 10.43 15.04 -2.65
CA GLU A 43 11.77 14.53 -2.34
C GLU A 43 12.31 15.11 -1.02
N ALA A 44 12.06 16.40 -0.76
CA ALA A 44 12.40 17.02 0.52
C ALA A 44 11.68 16.31 1.68
N ARG A 45 10.40 15.99 1.52
CA ARG A 45 9.65 15.21 2.51
C ARG A 45 10.24 13.82 2.70
N ARG A 46 10.64 13.12 1.63
CA ARG A 46 11.31 11.80 1.73
C ARG A 46 12.61 11.88 2.52
N VAL A 47 13.49 12.83 2.19
CA VAL A 47 14.78 12.99 2.87
C VAL A 47 14.61 13.37 4.35
N SER A 48 13.61 14.19 4.68
CA SER A 48 13.31 14.56 6.07
C SER A 48 12.52 13.49 6.85
N SER A 49 11.96 12.51 6.15
CA SER A 49 11.04 11.53 6.71
C SER A 49 11.79 10.46 7.48
N LYS A 50 11.63 10.45 8.81
CA LYS A 50 11.94 9.27 9.62
C LYS A 50 10.79 8.27 9.53
N LEU A 51 11.09 7.04 9.17
CA LEU A 51 10.13 5.93 9.26
C LEU A 51 10.04 5.46 10.71
N ASN A 52 8.85 5.02 11.10
CA ASN A 52 8.68 4.34 12.37
C ASN A 52 9.34 2.95 12.27
N THR A 53 9.83 2.42 13.38
CA THR A 53 10.35 1.05 13.44
C THR A 53 9.47 0.18 14.33
N ALA A 54 9.35 -1.10 13.99
CA ALA A 54 8.73 -2.11 14.84
C ALA A 54 9.72 -3.24 15.11
N ASP A 55 9.68 -3.79 16.32
CA ASP A 55 10.37 -5.03 16.65
C ASP A 55 9.52 -6.21 16.18
N ILE A 56 10.04 -6.99 15.24
CA ILE A 56 9.40 -8.19 14.73
C ILE A 56 10.40 -9.34 14.89
N ASN A 57 10.11 -10.22 15.85
CA ASN A 57 10.96 -11.37 16.21
C ASN A 57 12.40 -10.98 16.62
N GLY A 58 12.58 -9.88 17.35
CA GLY A 58 13.89 -9.42 17.84
C GLY A 58 14.70 -8.63 16.81
N VAL A 59 14.09 -8.27 15.68
CA VAL A 59 14.72 -7.49 14.60
C VAL A 59 13.91 -6.23 14.36
N GLN A 60 14.60 -5.08 14.27
CA GLN A 60 13.99 -3.79 14.00
C GLN A 60 13.73 -3.63 12.50
N TYR A 61 12.47 -3.42 12.12
CA TYR A 61 12.06 -3.16 10.74
C TYR A 61 11.48 -1.77 10.58
N GLU A 62 11.84 -1.07 9.50
CA GLU A 62 11.19 0.17 9.10
C GLU A 62 9.79 -0.11 8.55
N ILE A 63 8.80 0.62 9.05
CA ILE A 63 7.41 0.50 8.65
C ILE A 63 7.09 1.55 7.59
N PRO A 64 6.60 1.16 6.40
CA PRO A 64 6.18 2.09 5.36
C PRO A 64 5.13 3.07 5.88
N LYS A 65 5.18 4.32 5.43
CA LYS A 65 4.21 5.32 5.87
C LYS A 65 2.77 5.01 5.48
N SER A 66 2.57 4.22 4.44
CA SER A 66 1.23 3.76 4.04
C SER A 66 0.58 2.85 5.10
N PHE A 67 1.38 2.20 5.95
CA PHE A 67 0.88 1.35 7.07
C PHE A 67 0.55 2.17 8.32
N ASN A 68 0.88 3.46 8.38
CA ASN A 68 0.72 4.32 9.57
C ASN A 68 -0.73 4.78 9.81
N TYR A 69 -1.69 3.87 9.77
CA TYR A 69 -3.04 4.14 10.26
C TYR A 69 -3.18 4.00 11.79
N ALA A 70 -2.21 3.41 12.49
CA ALA A 70 -1.82 3.73 13.88
C ALA A 70 -0.81 2.66 14.38
N PRO A 71 0.44 3.04 14.73
CA PRO A 71 1.43 2.11 15.29
C PRO A 71 1.04 1.54 16.67
N ASP A 72 0.08 2.16 17.37
CA ASP A 72 -0.47 1.69 18.65
C ASP A 72 -1.80 0.92 18.49
N ASN A 73 -2.15 0.53 17.27
CA ASN A 73 -3.40 -0.18 17.04
C ASN A 73 -3.20 -1.66 17.34
N GLU A 74 -3.60 -2.09 18.54
CA GLU A 74 -3.70 -3.50 18.96
C GLU A 74 -4.47 -4.37 17.94
N ARG A 75 -5.17 -3.75 16.99
CA ARG A 75 -5.90 -4.38 15.88
C ARG A 75 -5.02 -5.05 14.83
N TYR A 76 -3.72 -4.71 14.72
CA TYR A 76 -2.86 -5.24 13.66
C TYR A 76 -1.65 -5.98 14.22
N THR A 77 -1.36 -7.13 13.62
CA THR A 77 -0.11 -7.86 13.83
C THR A 77 0.83 -7.66 12.65
N TYR A 78 2.11 -7.44 12.94
CA TYR A 78 3.16 -7.36 11.92
C TYR A 78 3.95 -8.65 11.83
N GLU A 79 4.30 -9.04 10.61
CA GLU A 79 5.15 -10.20 10.36
C GLU A 79 6.04 -9.95 9.16
N VAL A 80 7.28 -10.44 9.18
CA VAL A 80 8.16 -10.42 8.02
C VAL A 80 8.37 -11.84 7.52
N ARG A 81 8.13 -12.02 6.22
CA ARG A 81 8.33 -13.30 5.53
C ARG A 81 8.80 -13.05 4.10
N ASP A 82 9.83 -13.78 3.68
CA ASP A 82 10.36 -13.73 2.30
C ASP A 82 10.69 -12.29 1.84
N GLY A 83 11.23 -11.47 2.76
CA GLY A 83 11.56 -10.06 2.50
C GLY A 83 10.36 -9.11 2.37
N CYS A 84 9.15 -9.59 2.62
CA CYS A 84 7.92 -8.82 2.60
C CYS A 84 7.41 -8.58 4.02
N LEU A 85 6.88 -7.38 4.27
CA LEU A 85 6.26 -7.00 5.54
C LEU A 85 4.74 -7.14 5.42
N TYR A 86 4.16 -7.98 6.26
CA TYR A 86 2.73 -8.21 6.36
C TYR A 86 2.17 -7.44 7.55
N GLN A 87 1.04 -6.77 7.34
CA GLN A 87 0.23 -6.16 8.38
C GLN A 87 -1.15 -6.82 8.31
N VAL A 88 -1.46 -7.66 9.30
CA VAL A 88 -2.67 -8.49 9.31
C VAL A 88 -3.58 -8.00 10.42
N GLU A 89 -4.75 -7.51 10.02
CA GLU A 89 -5.81 -7.13 10.93
C GLU A 89 -6.43 -8.34 11.65
N ASP A 90 -6.70 -8.21 12.93
CA ASP A 90 -7.51 -9.17 13.68
C ASP A 90 -8.97 -9.11 13.21
N LEU A 91 -9.56 -10.26 12.90
CA LEU A 91 -10.96 -10.35 12.44
C LEU A 91 -11.91 -9.92 13.55
N ARG A 92 -12.77 -8.94 13.23
CA ARG A 92 -13.82 -8.45 14.12
C ARG A 92 -15.15 -8.42 13.41
N ASN A 93 -16.20 -8.79 14.13
CA ASN A 93 -17.56 -8.65 13.64
C ASN A 93 -18.06 -7.22 13.84
N ASP A 94 -18.76 -6.73 12.83
CA ASP A 94 -19.62 -5.56 12.89
C ASP A 94 -20.89 -5.87 13.71
N PRO A 95 -21.66 -4.85 14.14
CA PRO A 95 -22.86 -5.06 14.96
C PRO A 95 -23.93 -5.97 14.33
N ASP A 96 -23.93 -6.11 13.01
CA ASP A 96 -24.83 -7.00 12.27
C ASP A 96 -24.32 -8.44 12.15
N GLY A 97 -23.16 -8.75 12.75
CA GLY A 97 -22.52 -10.06 12.71
C GLY A 97 -21.69 -10.32 11.45
N SER A 98 -21.70 -9.41 10.48
CA SER A 98 -20.78 -9.45 9.33
C SER A 98 -19.36 -9.06 9.76
N PHE A 99 -18.37 -9.25 8.89
CA PHE A 99 -17.04 -8.69 9.13
C PHE A 99 -16.48 -8.08 7.86
N HIS A 100 -15.66 -7.03 8.04
CA HIS A 100 -14.91 -6.41 6.96
C HIS A 100 -13.52 -5.98 7.47
N SER A 101 -12.49 -6.69 6.99
CA SER A 101 -11.08 -6.46 7.37
C SER A 101 -10.21 -6.11 6.15
N HIS A 102 -9.13 -5.37 6.40
CA HIS A 102 -8.10 -5.03 5.42
C HIS A 102 -6.73 -5.49 5.92
N HIS A 103 -6.07 -6.30 5.12
CA HIS A 103 -4.72 -6.78 5.40
C HIS A 103 -3.80 -6.24 4.33
N TYR A 104 -2.57 -5.88 4.70
CA TYR A 104 -1.63 -5.24 3.79
C TYR A 104 -0.33 -6.02 3.71
N VAL A 105 0.27 -6.04 2.51
CA VAL A 105 1.59 -6.62 2.29
C VAL A 105 2.45 -5.60 1.56
N TRP A 106 3.57 -5.22 2.17
CA TRP A 106 4.59 -4.39 1.57
C TRP A 106 5.62 -5.27 0.88
N ILE A 107 5.70 -5.13 -0.44
CA ILE A 107 6.48 -6.01 -1.32
C ILE A 107 7.52 -5.16 -2.06
N PRO A 108 8.80 -5.26 -1.69
CA PRO A 108 9.89 -4.70 -2.50
C PRO A 108 9.91 -5.35 -3.89
N GLN A 109 9.90 -4.55 -4.96
CA GLN A 109 9.93 -5.06 -6.34
C GLN A 109 11.28 -4.78 -7.02
N ALA A 110 11.82 -3.58 -6.78
CA ALA A 110 13.12 -3.13 -7.26
C ALA A 110 13.62 -1.98 -6.35
N GLU A 111 14.84 -1.50 -6.58
CA GLU A 111 15.52 -0.48 -5.77
C GLU A 111 14.66 0.76 -5.42
N ASN A 112 13.78 1.17 -6.35
CA ASN A 112 12.87 2.33 -6.17
C ASN A 112 11.42 2.00 -6.57
N LYS A 113 10.99 0.76 -6.34
CA LYS A 113 9.64 0.32 -6.67
C LYS A 113 9.13 -0.63 -5.61
N TYR A 114 8.03 -0.23 -5.00
CA TYR A 114 7.38 -0.97 -3.94
C TYR A 114 5.90 -1.14 -4.29
N ALA A 115 5.35 -2.29 -3.91
CA ALA A 115 3.93 -2.57 -4.03
C ALA A 115 3.36 -2.82 -2.64
N GLU A 116 2.29 -2.13 -2.31
CA GLU A 116 1.42 -2.46 -1.19
C GLU A 116 0.21 -3.20 -1.74
N LEU A 117 0.11 -4.49 -1.42
CA LEU A 117 -1.07 -5.29 -1.72
C LEU A 117 -2.05 -5.19 -0.55
N CYS A 118 -3.23 -4.64 -0.79
CA CYS A 118 -4.38 -4.71 0.10
C CYS A 118 -5.21 -5.96 -0.24
N VAL A 119 -5.37 -6.84 0.73
CA VAL A 119 -6.29 -7.96 0.73
C VAL A 119 -7.46 -7.60 1.64
N ARG A 120 -8.60 -7.27 1.03
CA ARG A 120 -9.83 -6.95 1.76
C ARG A 120 -10.64 -8.24 1.90
N VAL A 121 -11.00 -8.64 3.12
CA VAL A 121 -11.83 -9.83 3.37
C VAL A 121 -13.17 -9.39 3.93
N LEU A 122 -14.24 -10.01 3.44
CA LEU A 122 -15.60 -9.79 3.92
C LEU A 122 -16.31 -11.13 4.09
N GLY A 123 -17.22 -11.23 5.05
CA GLY A 123 -18.02 -12.43 5.23
C GLY A 123 -19.08 -12.30 6.32
N ARG A 124 -19.72 -13.44 6.62
CA ARG A 124 -20.89 -13.53 7.52
C ARG A 124 -22.08 -12.64 7.14
N ASP A 125 -22.10 -12.14 5.91
CA ASP A 125 -23.27 -11.51 5.30
C ASP A 125 -23.97 -12.48 4.33
N SER A 126 -25.04 -12.01 3.69
CA SER A 126 -25.82 -12.79 2.73
C SER A 126 -25.06 -13.19 1.46
N TYR A 127 -23.87 -12.62 1.22
CA TYR A 127 -23.04 -12.91 0.05
C TYR A 127 -21.92 -13.93 0.36
N GLY A 128 -21.78 -14.33 1.62
CA GLY A 128 -20.76 -15.28 2.08
C GLY A 128 -19.34 -14.73 2.05
N GLU A 129 -18.39 -15.59 2.44
CA GLU A 129 -16.99 -15.23 2.57
C GLU A 129 -16.34 -14.97 1.22
N ARG A 130 -15.67 -13.83 1.11
CA ARG A 130 -15.04 -13.36 -0.12
C ARG A 130 -13.89 -12.42 0.16
N TYR A 131 -13.05 -12.21 -0.85
CA TYR A 131 -11.99 -11.23 -0.80
C TYR A 131 -11.93 -10.36 -2.05
N TYR A 132 -11.29 -9.20 -1.91
CA TYR A 132 -10.97 -8.30 -3.00
C TYR A 132 -9.51 -7.88 -2.87
N LEU A 133 -8.88 -7.62 -4.01
CA LEU A 133 -7.48 -7.27 -4.08
C LEU A 133 -7.30 -5.90 -4.72
N ARG A 134 -6.46 -5.08 -4.09
CA ARG A 134 -6.02 -3.80 -4.62
C ARG A 134 -4.52 -3.67 -4.40
N VAL A 135 -3.82 -3.07 -5.33
CA VAL A 135 -2.40 -2.76 -5.19
C VAL A 135 -2.15 -1.27 -5.36
N HIS A 136 -1.34 -0.74 -4.45
CA HIS A 136 -0.81 0.62 -4.46
C HIS A 136 0.69 0.55 -4.76
N TYR A 137 1.18 1.37 -5.69
CA TYR A 137 2.60 1.41 -6.05
C TYR A 137 3.25 2.68 -5.55
N TYR A 138 4.41 2.52 -4.93
CA TYR A 138 5.18 3.58 -4.30
C TYR A 138 6.61 3.59 -4.86
N LYS A 139 7.23 4.77 -4.88
CA LYS A 139 8.64 4.89 -5.25
C LYS A 139 9.54 4.72 -4.04
N HIS A 140 9.04 5.06 -2.86
CA HIS A 140 9.76 4.96 -1.59
C HIS A 140 8.82 4.58 -0.43
N PRO A 141 9.27 3.84 0.61
CA PRO A 141 8.46 3.56 1.80
C PRO A 141 8.01 4.80 2.59
N SER A 142 8.73 5.92 2.42
CA SER A 142 8.41 7.22 3.02
C SER A 142 7.32 8.01 2.29
N ASP A 143 6.86 7.52 1.13
CA ASP A 143 5.80 8.17 0.36
C ASP A 143 4.45 8.06 1.09
N MET A 144 3.76 9.18 1.26
CA MET A 144 2.42 9.21 1.85
C MET A 144 1.33 8.74 0.87
N SER A 145 1.59 8.85 -0.43
CA SER A 145 0.62 8.59 -1.48
C SER A 145 1.24 7.73 -2.57
N PRO A 146 0.50 6.73 -3.10
CA PRO A 146 0.98 5.94 -4.21
C PRO A 146 0.97 6.76 -5.50
N TYR A 147 1.91 6.47 -6.40
CA TYR A 147 1.91 7.06 -7.74
C TYR A 147 0.95 6.32 -8.70
N LEU A 148 0.49 5.12 -8.31
CA LEU A 148 -0.45 4.30 -9.08
C LEU A 148 -1.24 3.37 -8.16
N THR A 149 -2.55 3.30 -8.37
CA THR A 149 -3.45 2.36 -7.68
C THR A 149 -4.17 1.51 -8.72
N LYS A 150 -4.29 0.21 -8.49
CA LYS A 150 -5.02 -0.72 -9.36
C LYS A 150 -5.80 -1.74 -8.54
N ASP A 151 -7.07 -1.92 -8.85
CA ASP A 151 -7.78 -3.12 -8.45
C ASP A 151 -7.24 -4.28 -9.30
N ILE A 152 -6.97 -5.43 -8.67
CA ILE A 152 -6.42 -6.60 -9.36
C ILE A 152 -7.39 -7.76 -9.26
N ARG A 153 -7.41 -8.59 -10.31
CA ARG A 153 -8.22 -9.79 -10.32
C ARG A 153 -7.76 -10.76 -9.23
N THR A 154 -8.71 -11.48 -8.66
CA THR A 154 -8.51 -12.50 -7.61
C THR A 154 -7.79 -13.77 -8.11
N ASP A 155 -7.60 -13.91 -9.42
CA ASP A 155 -6.78 -14.96 -10.05
C ASP A 155 -5.37 -14.48 -10.44
N ASN A 156 -4.91 -13.34 -9.90
CA ASN A 156 -3.60 -12.78 -10.23
C ASN A 156 -2.45 -13.62 -9.66
N TYR A 157 -1.80 -14.40 -10.52
CA TYR A 157 -0.67 -15.27 -10.16
C TYR A 157 0.52 -14.56 -9.52
N ASN A 158 0.81 -13.31 -9.91
CA ASN A 158 1.97 -12.58 -9.37
C ASN A 158 1.79 -12.25 -7.89
N TYR A 159 0.55 -11.98 -7.48
CA TYR A 159 0.24 -11.66 -6.09
C TYR A 159 -0.27 -12.84 -5.27
N LYS A 160 -0.50 -13.99 -5.92
CA LYS A 160 -1.05 -15.21 -5.31
C LYS A 160 -0.32 -15.67 -4.07
N PRO A 161 1.03 -15.76 -4.04
CA PRO A 161 1.73 -16.20 -2.84
C PRO A 161 1.45 -15.32 -1.61
N PHE A 162 1.24 -14.00 -1.81
CA PHE A 162 1.03 -13.06 -0.72
C PHE A 162 -0.40 -13.10 -0.18
N TYR A 163 -1.41 -13.08 -1.06
CA TYR A 163 -2.80 -13.15 -0.59
C TYR A 163 -3.19 -14.54 -0.10
N ASP A 164 -2.65 -15.62 -0.68
CA ASP A 164 -2.88 -16.97 -0.15
C ASP A 164 -2.35 -17.08 1.28
N TYR A 165 -1.21 -16.47 1.58
CA TYR A 165 -0.64 -16.49 2.91
C TYR A 165 -1.56 -15.80 3.93
N ILE A 166 -2.04 -14.60 3.61
CA ILE A 166 -3.00 -13.88 4.45
C ILE A 166 -4.26 -14.72 4.67
N LEU A 167 -4.86 -15.22 3.59
CA LEU A 167 -6.10 -16.00 3.67
C LEU A 167 -5.93 -17.24 4.54
N ALA A 168 -4.83 -17.98 4.37
CA ALA A 168 -4.53 -19.15 5.20
C ALA A 168 -4.34 -18.78 6.67
N LYS A 169 -3.65 -17.67 6.96
CA LYS A 169 -3.43 -17.17 8.34
C LYS A 169 -4.76 -16.82 9.02
N LEU A 170 -5.71 -16.29 8.26
CA LEU A 170 -7.08 -15.99 8.72
C LEU A 170 -7.98 -17.24 8.82
N GLY A 171 -7.48 -18.42 8.45
CA GLY A 171 -8.25 -19.66 8.49
C GLY A 171 -9.16 -19.85 7.27
N PHE A 172 -8.94 -19.14 6.16
CA PHE A 172 -9.68 -19.32 4.91
C PHE A 172 -8.92 -20.20 3.91
N LYS A 173 -9.69 -20.84 3.03
CA LYS A 173 -9.23 -21.40 1.77
C LYS A 173 -10.13 -20.92 0.63
N HIS A 174 -9.61 -20.96 -0.58
CA HIS A 174 -10.39 -20.66 -1.78
C HIS A 174 -11.50 -21.69 -1.95
N LYS A 175 -12.74 -21.21 -2.07
CA LYS A 175 -13.85 -22.06 -2.47
C LYS A 175 -13.71 -22.35 -3.96
N LYS A 176 -13.73 -23.64 -4.35
CA LYS A 176 -13.63 -24.02 -5.76
C LYS A 176 -14.90 -23.62 -6.50
N ASP A 177 -14.82 -22.52 -7.25
CA ASP A 177 -15.87 -22.07 -8.16
C ASP A 177 -15.24 -21.63 -9.50
N ARG A 178 -15.87 -21.99 -10.62
CA ARG A 178 -15.36 -21.67 -11.98
C ARG A 178 -15.72 -20.26 -12.43
N HIS A 179 -16.71 -19.64 -11.80
CA HIS A 179 -17.25 -18.34 -12.15
C HIS A 179 -16.90 -17.26 -11.11
N GLU A 180 -16.70 -17.67 -9.84
CA GLU A 180 -16.41 -16.75 -8.74
C GLU A 180 -15.05 -17.05 -8.08
N THR A 181 -13.97 -16.46 -8.62
CA THR A 181 -12.60 -16.69 -8.12
C THR A 181 -12.29 -15.99 -6.79
N ASN A 182 -13.25 -15.24 -6.25
CA ASN A 182 -13.10 -14.46 -5.02
C ASN A 182 -13.76 -15.08 -3.79
N LYS A 183 -14.45 -16.22 -3.94
CA LYS A 183 -15.14 -16.88 -2.82
C LYS A 183 -14.18 -17.65 -1.94
N LEU A 184 -14.46 -17.60 -0.64
CA LEU A 184 -13.71 -18.30 0.39
C LEU A 184 -14.61 -19.29 1.13
N GLU A 185 -13.97 -20.21 1.84
CA GLU A 185 -14.61 -21.06 2.83
C GLU A 185 -13.67 -21.24 4.02
N TRP A 186 -14.22 -21.39 5.22
CA TRP A 186 -13.44 -21.66 6.42
C TRP A 186 -12.72 -23.01 6.32
N THR A 187 -11.44 -23.04 6.69
CA THR A 187 -10.62 -24.26 6.74
C THR A 187 -10.98 -25.17 7.91
N LYS A 188 -11.49 -24.60 9.01
CA LYS A 188 -12.05 -25.34 10.15
C LYS A 188 -13.46 -24.82 10.41
N LYS A 189 -14.45 -25.73 10.37
CA LYS A 189 -15.86 -25.40 10.63
C LYS A 189 -16.17 -25.18 12.13
N GLU A 190 -15.21 -25.46 13.01
CA GLU A 190 -15.43 -25.58 14.45
C GLU A 190 -14.45 -24.69 15.22
N GLU A 191 -14.82 -23.43 15.41
CA GLU A 191 -14.45 -22.58 16.57
C GLU A 191 -15.14 -21.19 16.50
N ILE A 192 -16.36 -21.12 15.95
CA ILE A 192 -17.13 -19.86 15.88
C ILE A 192 -18.54 -20.07 16.47
N ALA A 193 -18.64 -20.94 17.46
CA ALA A 193 -19.84 -21.01 18.29
C ALA A 193 -19.76 -20.07 19.51
N ASN A 194 -18.60 -19.46 19.81
CA ASN A 194 -18.39 -18.70 21.05
C ASN A 194 -17.45 -17.48 20.89
N VAL A 195 -17.75 -16.58 19.94
CA VAL A 195 -17.31 -15.17 20.01
C VAL A 195 -18.51 -14.26 19.84
#